data_AF-A0A9E3L513-F1
#
_entry.id   AF-A0A9E3L513-F1
#
_cell.length_a   1.000
_cell.length_b   1.000
_cell.length_c   1.000
_cell.angle_alpha   90.00
_cell.angle_beta   90.00
_cell.angle_gamma   90.00
#
_symmetry.space_group_name_H-M   'P 1'
#
loop_
_entity.id
_entity.type
_entity.pdbx_description
1 polymer ?
#
loop_
_entity_poly.entity_id
_entity_poly.type
_entity_poly.pdbx_seq_one_letter_code
_entity_poly.pdbx_strand_id
1 'polypeptide(L)'
;EAARYGLSLNKDGQRRSAFELLAYPEIGWAQVRSIWPELSAIEPGIAGHLEIEAKYDVYARRQSTDVEAFRRDEGLVLSDVDYGLVPGLSNEVRAKLTAARPWTVGQASRIDGMTPAALGILAAYLRREARRKSSVAGKGRFT
;
A
#
# COMPACT_ATOMS: atom_id res chain seq x y z
N GLU A 1 28.68 0.41 6.91
CA GLU A 1 29.00 -0.96 6.42
C GLU A 1 28.70 -1.09 4.93
N ALA A 2 27.45 -0.90 4.50
CA ALA A 2 27.06 -0.92 3.07
C ALA A 2 27.94 -0.07 2.12
N ALA A 3 28.31 1.15 2.53
CA ALA A 3 29.20 2.01 1.73
C ALA A 3 30.60 1.43 1.48
N ARG A 4 31.09 0.50 2.33
CA ARG A 4 32.37 -0.20 2.12
C ARG A 4 32.30 -1.16 0.92
N TYR A 5 31.10 -1.55 0.52
CA TYR A 5 30.80 -2.41 -0.62
C TYR A 5 30.22 -1.62 -1.81
N GLY A 6 30.35 -0.29 -1.81
CA GLY A 6 29.85 0.56 -2.89
C GLY A 6 28.33 0.67 -2.99
N LEU A 7 27.58 0.21 -1.98
CA LEU A 7 26.12 0.28 -1.97
C LEU A 7 25.63 1.64 -1.48
N SER A 8 24.80 2.30 -2.30
CA SER A 8 24.13 3.56 -1.96
C SER A 8 22.76 3.30 -1.34
N LEU A 9 22.73 2.97 -0.05
CA LEU A 9 21.50 2.75 0.72
C LEU A 9 21.23 3.90 1.69
N ASN A 10 19.97 4.06 2.07
CA ASN A 10 19.58 4.98 3.15
C ASN A 10 20.31 4.62 4.45
N LYS A 11 20.88 5.62 5.13
CA LYS A 11 21.60 5.45 6.40
C LYS A 11 20.64 5.41 7.59
N ASP A 12 19.68 4.48 7.53
CA ASP A 12 18.61 4.32 8.51
C ASP A 12 18.93 3.31 9.63
N GLY A 13 20.10 2.67 9.58
CA GLY A 13 20.51 1.67 10.56
C GLY A 13 19.78 0.34 10.42
N GLN A 14 18.95 0.16 9.39
CA GLN A 14 18.15 -1.04 9.21
C GLN A 14 19.00 -2.17 8.62
N ARG A 15 18.98 -3.34 9.28
CA ARG A 15 19.61 -4.56 8.75
C ARG A 15 18.75 -5.11 7.61
N ARG A 16 19.41 -5.54 6.54
CA ARG A 16 18.77 -6.09 5.33
C ARG A 16 19.47 -7.39 4.96
N SER A 17 18.68 -8.36 4.54
CA SER A 17 19.12 -9.63 3.97
C SER A 17 19.64 -9.45 2.54
N ALA A 18 20.37 -10.45 2.04
CA ALA A 18 20.77 -10.54 0.63
C ALA A 18 19.59 -10.36 -0.33
N PHE A 19 18.46 -11.01 -0.03
CA PHE A 19 17.23 -10.93 -0.84
C PHE A 19 16.64 -9.50 -0.84
N GLU A 20 16.56 -8.84 0.32
CA GLU A 20 16.08 -7.45 0.41
C GLU A 20 17.02 -6.47 -0.30
N LEU A 21 18.31 -6.78 -0.40
CA LEU A 21 19.25 -5.96 -1.18
C LEU A 21 19.07 -6.16 -2.68
N LEU A 22 18.77 -7.36 -3.16
CA LEU A 22 18.47 -7.62 -4.58
C LEU A 22 17.19 -6.94 -5.07
N ALA A 23 16.32 -6.51 -4.16
CA ALA A 23 15.14 -5.72 -4.50
C ALA A 23 15.48 -4.31 -5.04
N TYR A 24 16.69 -3.82 -4.80
CA TYR A 24 17.16 -2.54 -5.31
C TYR A 24 17.65 -2.71 -6.77
N PRO A 25 17.15 -1.92 -7.74
CA PRO A 25 17.47 -2.08 -9.16
C PRO A 25 18.97 -2.04 -9.48
N GLU A 26 19.72 -1.24 -8.72
CA GLU A 26 21.17 -1.04 -8.84
C GLU A 26 22.03 -2.12 -8.17
N ILE A 27 21.40 -3.05 -7.43
CA ILE A 27 22.09 -4.14 -6.73
C ILE A 27 21.77 -5.46 -7.43
N GLY A 28 22.81 -6.06 -8.02
CA GLY A 28 22.77 -7.39 -8.61
C GLY A 28 23.55 -8.42 -7.80
N TRP A 29 23.47 -9.67 -8.25
CA TRP A 29 24.07 -10.83 -7.57
C TRP A 29 25.55 -10.65 -7.20
N ALA A 30 26.34 -10.05 -8.09
CA ALA A 30 27.78 -9.84 -7.88
C ALA A 30 28.08 -8.97 -6.64
N GLN A 31 27.28 -7.92 -6.40
CA GLN A 31 27.45 -7.05 -5.24
C GLN A 31 27.08 -7.79 -3.94
N VAL A 32 25.98 -8.54 -3.95
CA VAL A 32 25.55 -9.30 -2.78
C VAL A 32 26.57 -10.40 -2.43
N ARG A 33 27.11 -11.09 -3.44
CA ARG A 33 28.20 -12.05 -3.28
C ARG A 33 29.48 -11.45 -2.68
N SER A 34 29.76 -10.17 -2.92
CA SER A 34 30.94 -9.50 -2.33
C SER A 34 30.81 -9.30 -0.82
N ILE A 35 29.57 -9.21 -0.32
CA ILE A 35 29.24 -9.07 1.10
C ILE A 35 29.13 -10.44 1.77
N TRP A 36 28.53 -11.40 1.05
CA TRP A 36 28.32 -12.78 1.47
C TRP A 36 29.00 -13.76 0.51
N PRO A 37 30.29 -14.06 0.71
CA PRO A 37 31.04 -14.94 -0.19
C PRO A 37 30.47 -16.35 -0.30
N GLU A 38 29.72 -16.83 0.70
CA GLU A 38 29.09 -18.16 0.68
C GLU A 38 28.05 -18.30 -0.44
N LEU A 39 27.45 -17.20 -0.90
CA LEU A 39 26.54 -17.19 -2.05
C LEU A 39 27.23 -17.58 -3.38
N SER A 40 28.56 -17.67 -3.40
CA SER A 40 29.32 -18.24 -4.52
C SER A 40 28.95 -19.69 -4.83
N ALA A 41 28.39 -20.42 -3.88
CA ALA A 41 27.99 -21.82 -4.05
C ALA A 41 26.65 -21.98 -4.80
N ILE A 42 25.90 -20.89 -4.99
CA ILE A 42 24.61 -20.92 -5.68
C ILE A 42 24.83 -20.93 -7.20
N GLU A 43 24.12 -21.82 -7.88
CA GLU A 43 24.17 -21.99 -9.33
C GLU A 43 23.65 -20.72 -10.05
N PRO A 44 24.28 -20.29 -11.17
CA PRO A 44 23.91 -19.06 -11.86
C PRO A 44 22.43 -18.92 -12.25
N GLY A 45 21.77 -20.01 -12.66
CA GLY A 45 20.34 -20.03 -12.95
C GLY A 45 19.49 -19.73 -11.72
N ILE A 46 19.80 -20.36 -10.58
CA ILE A 46 19.13 -20.07 -9.29
C ILE A 46 19.40 -18.63 -8.85
N ALA A 47 20.63 -18.15 -8.96
CA ALA A 47 21.00 -16.78 -8.63
C ALA A 47 20.20 -15.75 -9.45
N GLY A 48 20.07 -15.98 -10.76
CA GLY A 48 19.26 -15.13 -11.64
C GLY A 48 17.78 -15.15 -11.26
N HIS A 49 17.24 -16.32 -10.89
CA HIS A 49 15.87 -16.43 -10.42
C HIS A 49 15.63 -15.63 -9.13
N LEU A 50 16.51 -15.76 -8.14
CA LEU A 50 16.42 -15.01 -6.88
C LEU A 50 16.49 -13.50 -7.10
N GLU A 51 17.35 -13.03 -8.02
CA GLU A 51 17.44 -11.61 -8.35
C GLU A 51 16.14 -11.09 -8.99
N ILE A 52 15.54 -11.88 -9.88
CA ILE A 52 14.24 -11.56 -10.48
C ILE A 52 13.16 -11.52 -9.40
N GLU A 53 13.03 -12.58 -8.60
CA GLU A 53 12.03 -12.67 -7.54
C GLU A 53 12.14 -11.51 -6.55
N ALA A 54 13.35 -11.18 -6.09
CA ALA A 54 13.58 -10.08 -5.17
C ALA A 54 13.10 -8.73 -5.73
N LYS A 55 13.38 -8.46 -7.02
CA LYS A 55 12.92 -7.24 -7.70
C LYS A 55 11.39 -7.19 -7.81
N TYR A 56 10.74 -8.33 -8.02
CA TYR A 56 9.28 -8.42 -8.13
C TYR A 56 8.55 -8.46 -6.77
N ASP A 57 9.19 -8.96 -5.72
CA ASP A 57 8.62 -9.10 -4.37
C ASP A 57 8.12 -7.77 -3.81
N VAL A 58 8.81 -6.66 -4.12
CA VAL A 58 8.38 -5.30 -3.73
C VAL A 58 6.98 -4.98 -4.27
N TYR A 59 6.70 -5.36 -5.52
CA TYR A 59 5.40 -5.13 -6.15
C TYR A 59 4.33 -6.06 -5.58
N ALA A 60 4.67 -7.34 -5.37
CA ALA A 60 3.76 -8.31 -4.77
C ALA A 60 3.35 -7.88 -3.35
N ARG A 61 4.30 -7.42 -2.52
CA ARG A 61 4.02 -6.87 -1.19
C ARG A 61 3.13 -5.64 -1.23
N ARG A 62 3.35 -4.74 -2.19
CA ARG A 62 2.50 -3.55 -2.36
C ARG A 62 1.06 -3.94 -2.71
N GLN A 63 0.88 -4.85 -3.65
CA GLN A 63 -0.44 -5.37 -4.01
C GLN A 63 -1.13 -6.06 -2.84
N SER A 64 -0.40 -6.88 -2.09
CA SER A 64 -0.95 -7.53 -0.88
C SER A 64 -1.40 -6.50 0.15
N THR A 65 -0.62 -5.44 0.34
CA THR A 65 -0.97 -4.34 1.27
C THR A 65 -2.24 -3.62 0.81
N ASP A 66 -2.38 -3.34 -0.50
CA ASP A 66 -3.56 -2.70 -1.06
C ASP A 66 -4.82 -3.59 -0.91
N VAL A 67 -4.69 -4.91 -1.13
CA VAL A 67 -5.77 -5.88 -0.90
C VAL A 67 -6.19 -5.92 0.56
N GLU A 68 -5.24 -5.97 1.49
CA GLU A 68 -5.54 -5.96 2.92
C GLU A 68 -6.19 -4.64 3.37
N ALA A 69 -5.73 -3.51 2.84
CA ALA A 69 -6.34 -2.22 3.09
C ALA A 69 -7.79 -2.19 2.61
N PHE A 70 -8.05 -2.68 1.40
CA PHE A 70 -9.40 -2.78 0.86
C PHE A 70 -10.28 -3.71 1.70
N ARG A 71 -9.82 -4.92 2.04
CA ARG A 71 -10.57 -5.87 2.89
C ARG A 71 -10.94 -5.27 4.25
N ARG A 72 -10.06 -4.46 4.83
CA ARG A 72 -10.34 -3.76 6.09
C ARG A 72 -11.47 -2.73 5.94
N ASP A 73 -11.61 -2.15 4.75
CA ASP A 73 -12.50 -1.03 4.49
C ASP A 73 -13.77 -1.38 3.73
N GLU A 74 -13.86 -2.55 3.10
CA GLU A 74 -14.99 -2.92 2.25
C GLU A 74 -16.34 -2.92 3.00
N GLY A 75 -16.31 -3.13 4.33
CA GLY A 75 -17.47 -3.09 5.21
C GLY A 75 -17.88 -1.68 5.69
N LEU A 76 -17.11 -0.63 5.38
CA LEU A 76 -17.45 0.72 5.79
C LEU A 76 -18.74 1.17 5.10
N VAL A 77 -19.68 1.67 5.91
CA VAL A 77 -21.02 2.08 5.48
C VAL A 77 -20.98 3.47 4.84
N LEU A 78 -21.70 3.62 3.74
CA LEU A 78 -21.80 4.82 2.91
C LEU A 78 -23.17 5.51 2.97
N SER A 79 -24.05 5.08 3.89
CA SER A 79 -25.34 5.74 4.11
C SER A 79 -25.11 7.21 4.47
N ASP A 80 -25.85 8.10 3.80
CA ASP A 80 -25.87 9.56 4.04
C ASP A 80 -24.55 10.30 3.77
N VAL A 81 -23.67 9.73 2.93
CA VAL A 81 -22.47 10.43 2.48
C VAL A 81 -22.82 11.42 1.36
N ASP A 82 -22.57 12.70 1.60
CA ASP A 82 -22.52 13.69 0.52
C ASP A 82 -21.18 13.56 -0.23
N TYR A 83 -21.20 12.83 -1.34
CA TYR A 83 -20.03 12.65 -2.19
C TYR A 83 -19.49 13.96 -2.77
N GLY A 84 -20.26 15.05 -2.78
CA GLY A 84 -19.82 16.41 -3.14
C GLY A 84 -18.82 17.00 -2.14
N LEU A 85 -18.81 16.52 -0.90
CA LEU A 85 -17.92 17.00 0.16
C LEU A 85 -16.66 16.15 0.35
N VAL A 86 -16.50 15.06 -0.39
CA VAL A 86 -15.33 14.17 -0.25
C VAL A 86 -14.14 14.72 -1.05
N PRO A 87 -13.08 15.26 -0.42
CA PRO A 87 -11.97 15.86 -1.16
C PRO A 87 -11.19 14.81 -1.94
N GLY A 88 -10.73 15.14 -3.15
CA GLY A 88 -9.90 14.24 -3.98
C GLY A 88 -10.68 13.28 -4.89
N LEU A 89 -12.01 13.13 -4.73
CA LEU A 89 -12.82 12.41 -5.71
C LEU A 89 -13.01 13.27 -6.97
N SER A 90 -12.85 12.65 -8.15
CA SER A 90 -13.16 13.27 -9.44
C SER A 90 -14.67 13.45 -9.61
N ASN A 91 -15.07 14.36 -10.51
CA ASN A 91 -16.49 14.59 -10.82
C ASN A 91 -17.16 13.32 -11.37
N GLU A 92 -16.47 12.55 -12.19
CA GLU A 92 -16.98 11.28 -12.72
C GLU A 92 -17.25 10.27 -11.61
N VAL A 93 -16.31 10.10 -10.68
CA VAL A 93 -16.48 9.17 -9.55
C VAL A 93 -17.62 9.63 -8.63
N ARG A 94 -17.73 10.94 -8.37
CA ARG A 94 -18.86 11.49 -7.59
C ARG A 94 -20.19 11.21 -8.27
N ALA A 95 -20.30 11.47 -9.58
CA ALA A 95 -21.51 11.20 -10.34
C ALA A 95 -21.91 9.72 -10.27
N LYS A 96 -20.93 8.82 -10.45
CA LYS A 96 -21.12 7.37 -10.35
C LYS A 96 -21.60 6.93 -8.96
N LEU A 97 -20.96 7.41 -7.90
CA LEU A 97 -21.35 7.10 -6.51
C LEU A 97 -22.75 7.65 -6.17
N THR A 98 -23.05 8.88 -6.57
CA THR A 98 -24.35 9.52 -6.36
C THR A 98 -25.47 8.79 -7.10
N ALA A 99 -25.21 8.32 -8.32
CA ALA A 99 -26.16 7.57 -9.12
C ALA A 99 -26.40 6.15 -8.58
N ALA A 100 -25.32 5.44 -8.23
CA ALA A 100 -25.40 4.05 -7.78
C ALA A 100 -25.86 3.90 -6.31
N ARG A 101 -25.66 4.93 -5.48
CA ARG A 101 -25.93 4.94 -4.03
C ARG A 101 -25.53 3.63 -3.32
N PRO A 102 -24.25 3.22 -3.40
CA PRO A 102 -23.80 2.00 -2.75
C PRO A 102 -23.93 2.10 -1.22
N TRP A 103 -24.29 0.99 -0.57
CA TRP A 103 -24.40 0.89 0.88
C TRP A 103 -23.05 0.78 1.57
N THR A 104 -22.06 0.16 0.91
CA THR A 104 -20.72 -0.03 1.46
C THR A 104 -19.63 0.32 0.46
N VAL A 105 -18.41 0.54 0.95
CA VAL A 105 -17.21 0.69 0.11
C VAL A 105 -17.00 -0.53 -0.80
N GLY A 106 -17.29 -1.74 -0.30
CA GLY A 106 -17.22 -2.96 -1.10
C GLY A 106 -18.27 -3.04 -2.21
N GLN A 107 -19.44 -2.43 -2.03
CA GLN A 107 -20.40 -2.28 -3.14
C GLN A 107 -19.93 -1.23 -4.13
N ALA A 108 -19.38 -0.11 -3.64
CA ALA A 108 -18.84 0.95 -4.47
C ALA A 108 -17.70 0.45 -5.39
N SER A 109 -16.89 -0.51 -4.93
CA SER A 109 -15.79 -1.07 -5.73
C SER A 109 -16.25 -1.86 -6.96
N ARG A 110 -17.51 -2.29 -7.01
CA ARG A 110 -18.10 -3.01 -8.15
C ARG A 110 -18.68 -2.07 -9.21
N ILE A 111 -18.68 -0.75 -8.96
CA ILE A 111 -19.14 0.23 -9.93
C ILE A 111 -18.09 0.36 -11.04
N ASP A 112 -18.56 0.36 -12.29
CA ASP A 112 -17.67 0.46 -13.45
C ASP A 112 -16.83 1.76 -13.44
N GLY A 113 -15.55 1.63 -13.75
CA GLY A 113 -14.57 2.71 -13.67
C GLY A 113 -14.25 3.20 -12.26
N MET A 114 -14.61 2.46 -11.20
CA MET A 114 -14.12 2.73 -9.86
C MET A 114 -12.65 2.32 -9.72
N THR A 115 -11.83 3.15 -9.09
CA THR A 115 -10.38 2.90 -8.92
C THR A 115 -10.01 2.63 -7.46
N PRO A 116 -8.93 1.87 -7.18
CA PRO A 116 -8.42 1.68 -5.82
C PRO A 116 -8.12 3.01 -5.10
N ALA A 117 -7.62 4.00 -5.83
CA ALA A 117 -7.35 5.34 -5.29
C ALA A 117 -8.64 6.04 -4.81
N ALA A 118 -9.72 5.99 -5.60
CA ALA A 118 -11.01 6.55 -5.21
C ALA A 118 -11.60 5.86 -3.97
N LEU A 119 -11.50 4.52 -3.92
CA LEU A 119 -11.95 3.74 -2.76
C LEU A 119 -11.14 4.07 -1.50
N GLY A 120 -9.83 4.25 -1.64
CA GLY A 120 -8.95 4.68 -0.54
C GLY A 120 -9.30 6.07 -0.01
N ILE A 121 -9.58 7.04 -0.90
CA ILE A 121 -10.05 8.39 -0.54
C ILE A 121 -11.36 8.30 0.25
N LEU A 122 -12.30 7.49 -0.24
CA LEU A 122 -13.61 7.31 0.37
C LEU A 122 -13.49 6.68 1.77
N ALA A 123 -12.72 5.61 1.92
CA ALA A 123 -12.47 4.96 3.19
C ALA A 123 -11.78 5.90 4.20
N ALA A 124 -10.79 6.67 3.75
CA ALA A 124 -10.11 7.66 4.59
C ALA A 124 -11.06 8.77 5.07
N TYR A 125 -11.96 9.25 4.20
CA TYR A 125 -13.00 10.22 4.53
C TYR A 125 -13.92 9.68 5.63
N LEU A 126 -14.45 8.46 5.46
CA LEU A 126 -15.36 7.82 6.44
C LEU A 126 -14.71 7.64 7.81
N ARG A 127 -13.47 7.14 7.87
CA ARG A 127 -12.72 7.01 9.12
C ARG A 127 -12.53 8.35 9.81
N ARG A 128 -12.30 9.43 9.04
CA ARG A 128 -12.16 10.80 9.58
C ARG A 128 -13.49 11.34 10.12
N GLU A 129 -14.60 11.10 9.45
CA GLU A 129 -15.94 11.47 9.95
C GLU A 129 -16.31 10.70 11.22
N ALA A 130 -16.04 9.39 11.27
CA ALA A 130 -16.29 8.56 12.44
C ALA A 130 -15.53 9.08 13.68
N ARG A 131 -14.24 9.40 13.53
CA ARG A 131 -13.42 9.99 14.61
C ARG A 131 -13.95 11.34 15.10
N ARG A 132 -14.46 12.19 14.19
CA ARG A 132 -15.08 13.49 14.55
C ARG A 132 -16.38 13.29 15.34
N LYS A 133 -17.25 12.36 14.94
CA LYS A 133 -18.48 12.07 15.69
C LYS A 133 -18.17 11.58 17.11
N SER A 134 -17.17 10.72 17.27
CA SER A 134 -16.76 10.22 18.60
C SER A 134 -16.18 11.30 19.52
N SER A 135 -15.41 12.26 18.99
CA SER A 135 -14.84 13.34 19.81
C SER A 135 -15.88 14.36 20.26
N VAL A 136 -16.90 14.64 19.45
CA VAL A 136 -18.03 15.50 19.81
C VAL A 136 -18.89 14.84 20.89
N ALA A 137 -19.17 13.53 20.76
CA ALA A 137 -19.96 12.78 21.74
C ALA A 137 -19.28 12.64 23.12
N GLY A 138 -17.94 12.66 23.17
CA GLY A 138 -17.18 12.64 24.43
C GLY A 138 -17.17 13.98 25.17
N LYS A 139 -17.29 15.10 24.46
CA LYS A 139 -17.21 16.46 25.04
C LYS A 139 -18.53 16.91 25.68
N GLY A 140 -19.67 16.39 25.24
CA GLY A 140 -21.00 16.69 25.80
C GLY A 140 -21.39 15.88 27.04
N ARG A 141 -20.52 15.03 27.57
CA ARG A 141 -20.81 14.14 28.73
C ARG A 141 -20.25 14.67 30.06
N PHE A 142 -19.70 15.89 30.07
CA PHE A 142 -19.04 16.54 31.22
C PHE A 142 -19.58 17.95 31.53
N THR A 143 -20.81 18.27 31.09
CA THR A 143 -21.54 19.49 31.46
C THR A 143 -22.92 19.10 31.95
#